data_AF-A0A3M7ETD1-F1
#
_entry.id   AF-A0A3M7ETD1-F1
#
_cell.length_a   1.000
_cell.length_b   1.000
_cell.length_c   1.000
_cell.angle_alpha   90.00
_cell.angle_beta   90.00
_cell.angle_gamma   90.00
#
_symmetry.space_group_name_H-M   'P 1'
#
loop_
_entity.id
_entity.type
_entity.pdbx_description
1 polymer ?
#
loop_
_entity_poly.entity_id
_entity_poly.type
_entity_poly.pdbx_seq_one_letter_code
_entity_poly.pdbx_strand_id
1 'polypeptide(L)'
;MLSFTSFLTASLLAVSALARPAAKLEKRHRDNGYCLSNREAQQVATNYGLLISNYSDELANAVLSPDFTDYSESVNTLINSCPQGSAAVSLPLLAPTFSNRTQFEIGQGQQPLINFNQLNIWHSCDTVIIRWQTTNTANITDVKPVVGLISMETVKAPESNEYEYWIDTVYSEFDAGAWLQNLQEAGICSGSTAEPVPDPSASTSTTTSHTAPKRKQPAAPPAPKAAPKRRSKLAKENDLTAEEEAEIQEAYNLFAHESDEGLILDHADVRRCLIALNAPPTDQAEMKEILDTIDPDDAGYVDYEHFVAVAALKLHSRHEDPGAQDEEVMKAYSLFTKGEERDITLHDLRRIVKELREDVPDNVLKDMVREATGGGLGAIGTGDFESVMRRAGVFN
;
A
#
# COMPACT_ATOMS: atom_id res chain seq x y z
N MET A 1 8.63 -1.45 -21.14
CA MET A 1 8.84 -2.88 -20.80
C MET A 1 8.91 -2.94 -19.29
N LEU A 2 7.91 -3.53 -18.64
CA LEU A 2 7.96 -3.77 -17.20
C LEU A 2 9.13 -4.74 -16.93
N SER A 3 10.05 -4.34 -16.06
CA SER A 3 11.14 -5.21 -15.63
C SER A 3 10.56 -6.34 -14.79
N PHE A 4 11.16 -7.53 -14.86
CA PHE A 4 10.81 -8.70 -14.05
C PHE A 4 10.70 -8.36 -12.55
N THR A 5 11.51 -7.42 -12.09
CA THR A 5 11.52 -6.87 -10.73
C THR A 5 10.26 -6.07 -10.38
N SER A 6 9.72 -5.28 -11.31
CA SER A 6 8.54 -4.44 -11.10
C SER A 6 7.23 -5.25 -10.94
N PHE A 7 7.18 -6.44 -11.55
CA PHE A 7 6.01 -7.33 -11.47
C PHE A 7 5.92 -8.04 -10.11
N LEU A 8 7.07 -8.48 -9.59
CA LEU A 8 7.16 -9.19 -8.32
C LEU A 8 6.92 -8.27 -7.12
N THR A 9 7.40 -7.03 -7.16
CA THR A 9 7.17 -6.03 -6.11
C THR A 9 5.70 -5.66 -5.98
N ALA A 10 5.01 -5.42 -7.10
CA ALA A 10 3.57 -5.13 -7.12
C ALA A 10 2.73 -6.31 -6.59
N SER A 11 3.14 -7.54 -6.90
CA SER A 11 2.48 -8.76 -6.41
C SER A 11 2.64 -8.95 -4.90
N LEU A 12 3.83 -8.65 -4.34
CA LEU A 12 4.09 -8.79 -2.91
C LEU A 12 3.45 -7.71 -2.06
N LEU A 13 3.36 -6.46 -2.54
CA LEU A 13 2.65 -5.39 -1.83
C LEU A 13 1.15 -5.71 -1.67
N ALA A 14 0.53 -6.36 -2.66
CA ALA A 14 -0.84 -6.86 -2.55
C ALA A 14 -0.99 -8.01 -1.55
N VAL A 15 0.11 -8.72 -1.26
CA VAL A 15 0.19 -9.87 -0.36
C VAL A 15 0.53 -9.45 1.07
N SER A 16 1.38 -8.46 1.28
CA SER A 16 1.68 -7.91 2.60
C SER A 16 0.47 -7.20 3.19
N ALA A 17 -0.41 -6.63 2.36
CA ALA A 17 -1.75 -6.20 2.76
C ALA A 17 -2.63 -7.35 3.32
N LEU A 18 -2.28 -8.61 3.05
CA LEU A 18 -2.91 -9.81 3.62
C LEU A 18 -2.16 -10.36 4.85
N ALA A 19 -0.93 -9.90 5.11
CA ALA A 19 -0.12 -10.30 6.26
C ALA A 19 -0.48 -9.42 7.47
N ARG A 20 -1.42 -9.92 8.27
CA ARG A 20 -1.92 -9.29 9.50
C ARG A 20 -0.84 -9.10 10.57
N PRO A 21 -0.89 -8.03 11.39
CA PRO A 21 -0.24 -8.02 12.69
C PRO A 21 -0.98 -8.95 13.66
N ALA A 22 -0.24 -9.88 14.25
CA ALA A 22 -0.75 -11.05 14.97
C ALA A 22 -1.15 -10.80 16.44
N ALA A 23 -1.41 -9.56 16.87
CA ALA A 23 -1.56 -9.22 18.29
C ALA A 23 -3.00 -8.90 18.71
N LYS A 24 -3.96 -9.79 18.38
CA LYS A 24 -5.27 -9.99 19.09
C LYS A 24 -6.20 -11.02 18.44
N LEU A 25 -5.79 -11.62 17.32
CA LEU A 25 -6.61 -12.49 16.50
C LEU A 25 -6.67 -13.96 16.99
N GLU A 26 -6.38 -14.24 18.25
CA GLU A 26 -6.12 -15.63 18.67
C GLU A 26 -7.34 -16.43 19.16
N LYS A 27 -8.59 -15.95 19.00
CA LYS A 27 -9.73 -16.72 19.56
C LYS A 27 -11.10 -16.70 18.89
N ARG A 28 -11.37 -15.99 17.78
CA ARG A 28 -12.74 -15.96 17.22
C ARG A 28 -13.01 -16.87 16.01
N HIS A 29 -12.06 -17.14 15.12
CA HIS A 29 -12.43 -17.56 13.75
C HIS A 29 -12.01 -18.97 13.30
N ARG A 30 -11.56 -19.86 14.21
CA ARG A 30 -11.10 -21.20 13.80
C ARG A 30 -12.15 -22.32 13.85
N ASP A 31 -13.38 -22.06 14.30
CA ASP A 31 -14.35 -23.15 14.58
C ASP A 31 -15.80 -22.89 14.15
N ASN A 32 -16.02 -21.98 13.21
CA ASN A 32 -17.34 -21.73 12.65
C ASN A 32 -17.48 -22.53 11.34
N GLY A 33 -18.08 -23.71 11.39
CA GLY A 33 -18.22 -24.67 10.27
C GLY A 33 -19.07 -24.21 9.07
N TYR A 34 -19.00 -22.93 8.67
CA TYR A 34 -19.62 -22.37 7.48
C TYR A 34 -18.57 -21.69 6.60
N CYS A 35 -18.73 -21.80 5.27
CA CYS A 35 -17.86 -21.15 4.29
C CYS A 35 -18.70 -20.44 3.26
N LEU A 36 -18.35 -19.19 2.97
CA LEU A 36 -18.96 -18.38 1.92
C LEU A 36 -18.91 -19.10 0.56
N SER A 37 -20.05 -19.16 -0.11
CA SER A 37 -20.11 -19.50 -1.53
C SER A 37 -19.68 -18.31 -2.40
N ASN A 38 -19.27 -18.55 -3.65
CA ASN A 38 -18.98 -17.48 -4.62
C ASN A 38 -20.15 -16.48 -4.75
N ARG A 39 -21.39 -16.98 -4.64
CA ARG A 39 -22.59 -16.15 -4.72
C ARG A 39 -22.74 -15.26 -3.48
N GLU A 40 -22.53 -15.81 -2.29
CA GLU A 40 -22.57 -15.05 -1.04
C GLU A 40 -21.44 -14.01 -0.99
N ALA A 41 -20.22 -14.39 -1.39
CA ALA A 41 -19.10 -13.46 -1.49
C ALA A 41 -19.38 -12.31 -2.47
N GLN A 42 -19.97 -12.60 -3.62
CA GLN A 42 -20.41 -11.58 -4.57
C GLN A 42 -21.50 -10.68 -3.97
N GLN A 43 -22.44 -11.23 -3.18
CA GLN A 43 -23.47 -10.43 -2.51
C GLN A 43 -22.87 -9.49 -1.46
N VAL A 44 -21.96 -9.98 -0.61
CA VAL A 44 -21.22 -9.17 0.37
C VAL A 44 -20.48 -8.04 -0.34
N ALA A 45 -19.78 -8.36 -1.43
CA ALA A 45 -19.05 -7.36 -2.20
C ALA A 45 -19.94 -6.29 -2.83
N THR A 46 -21.08 -6.69 -3.40
CA THR A 46 -22.07 -5.77 -3.96
C THR A 46 -22.69 -4.88 -2.87
N ASN A 47 -23.02 -5.45 -1.72
CA ASN A 47 -23.59 -4.72 -0.59
C ASN A 47 -22.63 -3.64 -0.08
N TYR A 48 -21.33 -3.96 0.06
CA TYR A 48 -20.34 -2.96 0.46
C TYR A 48 -20.21 -1.85 -0.59
N GLY A 49 -20.16 -2.20 -1.88
CA GLY A 49 -20.12 -1.20 -2.95
C GLY A 49 -21.34 -0.26 -2.94
N LEU A 50 -22.51 -0.75 -2.53
CA LEU A 50 -23.71 0.07 -2.35
C LEU A 50 -23.63 1.00 -1.14
N LEU A 51 -22.99 0.59 -0.03
CA LEU A 51 -22.74 1.50 1.10
C LEU A 51 -21.92 2.73 0.67
N ILE A 52 -21.07 2.58 -0.35
CA ILE A 52 -20.24 3.67 -0.86
C ILE A 52 -20.96 4.47 -1.95
N SER A 53 -21.65 3.80 -2.87
CA SER A 53 -22.20 4.43 -4.07
C SER A 53 -23.65 4.88 -3.98
N ASN A 54 -24.42 4.31 -3.05
CA ASN A 54 -25.83 4.61 -2.84
C ASN A 54 -26.20 4.35 -1.38
N TYR A 55 -25.54 5.08 -0.49
CA TYR A 55 -25.66 4.92 0.95
C TYR A 55 -27.10 5.11 1.46
N SER A 56 -27.51 4.27 2.40
CA SER A 56 -28.66 4.51 3.28
C SER A 56 -28.46 3.83 4.63
N ASP A 57 -29.04 4.40 5.69
CA ASP A 57 -28.96 3.82 7.03
C ASP A 57 -29.62 2.44 7.06
N GLU A 58 -30.72 2.22 6.31
CA GLU A 58 -31.36 0.91 6.20
C GLU A 58 -30.41 -0.14 5.64
N LEU A 59 -29.65 0.21 4.60
CA LEU A 59 -28.66 -0.69 4.02
C LEU A 59 -27.53 -0.97 5.02
N ALA A 60 -26.98 0.07 5.67
CA ALA A 60 -25.95 -0.10 6.70
C ALA A 60 -26.41 -1.06 7.82
N ASN A 61 -27.64 -0.90 8.29
CA ASN A 61 -28.22 -1.77 9.31
C ASN A 61 -28.44 -3.22 8.85
N ALA A 62 -28.70 -3.44 7.56
CA ALA A 62 -28.92 -4.76 7.00
C ALA A 62 -27.61 -5.52 6.70
N VAL A 63 -26.50 -4.82 6.45
CA VAL A 63 -25.27 -5.43 5.92
C VAL A 63 -24.07 -5.35 6.87
N LEU A 64 -24.03 -4.39 7.79
CA LEU A 64 -22.95 -4.24 8.78
C LEU A 64 -23.38 -4.81 10.13
N SER A 65 -22.48 -5.51 10.81
CA SER A 65 -22.72 -5.96 12.18
C SER A 65 -22.87 -4.76 13.13
N PRO A 66 -23.57 -4.89 14.27
CA PRO A 66 -23.64 -3.80 15.26
C PRO A 66 -22.27 -3.36 15.80
N ASP A 67 -21.35 -4.31 15.93
CA ASP A 67 -19.97 -4.11 16.42
C ASP A 67 -18.97 -3.81 15.28
N PHE A 68 -19.49 -3.41 14.11
CA PHE A 68 -18.70 -3.20 12.91
C PHE A 68 -17.48 -2.29 13.13
N THR A 69 -16.30 -2.74 12.73
CA THR A 69 -15.09 -1.92 12.81
C THR A 69 -14.47 -1.69 11.43
N ASP A 70 -14.15 -0.45 11.10
CA ASP A 70 -13.47 -0.05 9.86
C ASP A 70 -12.06 0.43 10.16
N TYR A 71 -11.09 -0.11 9.43
CA TYR A 71 -9.69 0.30 9.45
C TYR A 71 -9.29 0.75 8.05
N SER A 72 -9.01 2.03 7.88
CA SER A 72 -8.48 2.54 6.63
C SER A 72 -7.45 3.63 6.86
N GLU A 73 -6.17 3.32 6.64
CA GLU A 73 -5.12 4.34 6.77
C GLU A 73 -5.25 5.37 5.66
N SER A 74 -5.73 4.96 4.48
CA SER A 74 -6.07 5.86 3.39
C SER A 74 -7.17 6.86 3.77
N VAL A 75 -8.28 6.44 4.40
CA VAL A 75 -9.30 7.38 4.89
C VAL A 75 -8.79 8.22 6.05
N ASN A 76 -8.06 7.63 7.01
CA ASN A 76 -7.45 8.37 8.12
C ASN A 76 -6.50 9.47 7.59
N THR A 77 -5.74 9.16 6.54
CA THR A 77 -4.90 10.13 5.82
C THR A 77 -5.73 11.26 5.25
N LEU A 78 -6.83 10.96 4.55
CA LEU A 78 -7.73 11.99 4.02
C LEU A 78 -8.33 12.87 5.13
N ILE A 79 -8.80 12.28 6.22
CA ILE A 79 -9.39 13.01 7.36
C ILE A 79 -8.36 13.95 7.98
N ASN A 80 -7.13 13.48 8.19
CA ASN A 80 -6.06 14.25 8.81
C ASN A 80 -5.51 15.36 7.88
N SER A 81 -5.31 15.06 6.60
CA SER A 81 -4.74 16.00 5.62
C SER A 81 -5.77 16.97 5.04
N CYS A 82 -7.04 16.57 4.99
CA CYS A 82 -8.13 17.40 4.48
C CYS A 82 -9.46 17.04 5.16
N PRO A 83 -9.70 17.53 6.39
CA PRO A 83 -10.92 17.21 7.13
C PRO A 83 -12.17 17.70 6.37
N GLN A 84 -13.05 16.77 6.00
CA GLN A 84 -14.31 17.03 5.31
C GLN A 84 -15.50 16.65 6.19
N GLY A 85 -16.44 17.58 6.38
CA GLY A 85 -17.65 17.36 7.16
C GLY A 85 -17.50 17.59 8.66
N SER A 86 -18.62 17.65 9.36
CA SER A 86 -18.66 17.99 10.80
C SER A 86 -18.15 16.86 11.72
N ALA A 87 -18.07 15.64 11.19
CA ALA A 87 -17.60 14.46 11.91
C ALA A 87 -16.10 14.19 11.73
N ALA A 88 -15.39 14.96 10.87
CA ALA A 88 -13.96 14.80 10.68
C ALA A 88 -13.21 15.26 11.93
N VAL A 89 -12.59 14.30 12.61
CA VAL A 89 -11.72 14.52 13.77
C VAL A 89 -10.38 13.89 13.44
N SER A 90 -9.28 14.56 13.79
CA SER A 90 -7.97 13.95 13.57
C SER A 90 -7.87 12.62 14.32
N LEU A 91 -7.49 11.58 13.61
CA LEU A 91 -7.38 10.23 14.15
C LEU A 91 -5.91 9.87 14.38
N PRO A 92 -5.57 9.24 15.52
CA PRO A 92 -4.26 8.64 15.72
C PRO A 92 -3.96 7.61 14.64
N LEU A 93 -2.68 7.43 14.31
CA LEU A 93 -2.25 6.38 13.39
C LEU A 93 -2.75 5.00 13.85
N LEU A 94 -3.15 4.14 12.91
CA LEU A 94 -3.68 2.79 13.18
C LEU A 94 -4.96 2.76 14.03
N ALA A 95 -5.56 3.91 14.35
CA ALA A 95 -6.87 3.92 14.96
C ALA A 95 -7.92 3.43 13.95
N PRO A 96 -8.95 2.69 14.41
CA PRO A 96 -10.09 2.40 13.56
C PRO A 96 -10.69 3.72 13.05
N THR A 97 -10.89 3.79 11.74
CA THR A 97 -11.58 4.89 11.06
C THR A 97 -13.00 5.04 11.62
N PHE A 98 -13.68 3.90 11.80
CA PHE A 98 -14.96 3.82 12.51
C PHE A 98 -14.92 2.64 13.48
N SER A 99 -15.21 2.88 14.75
CA SER A 99 -15.15 1.86 15.81
C SER A 99 -16.47 1.10 16.00
N ASN A 100 -17.53 1.51 15.32
CA ASN A 100 -18.85 0.86 15.33
C ASN A 100 -19.66 1.30 14.11
N ARG A 101 -20.75 0.59 13.85
CA ARG A 101 -21.69 0.92 12.76
C ARG A 101 -22.23 2.33 12.83
N THR A 102 -22.59 2.83 14.02
CA THR A 102 -23.15 4.19 14.16
C THR A 102 -22.15 5.28 13.74
N GLN A 103 -20.86 5.10 14.03
CA GLN A 103 -19.83 6.03 13.55
C GLN A 103 -19.69 5.97 12.03
N PHE A 104 -19.73 4.77 11.44
CA PHE A 104 -19.75 4.61 9.99
C PHE A 104 -20.96 5.32 9.38
N GLU A 105 -22.17 5.14 9.95
CA GLU A 105 -23.40 5.78 9.46
C GLU A 105 -23.29 7.31 9.47
N ILE A 106 -22.79 7.88 10.57
CA ILE A 106 -22.57 9.33 10.70
C ILE A 106 -21.52 9.84 9.71
N GLY A 107 -20.41 9.11 9.57
CA GLY A 107 -19.31 9.49 8.69
C GLY A 107 -19.70 9.39 7.22
N GLN A 108 -20.05 8.18 6.78
CA GLN A 108 -20.39 7.86 5.40
C GLN A 108 -21.65 8.61 4.93
N GLY A 109 -22.66 8.78 5.79
CA GLY A 109 -23.89 9.50 5.45
C GLY A 109 -23.69 11.00 5.15
N GLN A 110 -22.56 11.58 5.55
CA GLN A 110 -22.19 12.97 5.23
C GLN A 110 -21.30 13.10 3.98
N GLN A 111 -20.78 11.99 3.44
CA GLN A 111 -19.86 12.02 2.31
C GLN A 111 -20.61 12.13 0.98
N PRO A 112 -20.03 12.82 -0.03
CA PRO A 112 -20.53 12.75 -1.40
C PRO A 112 -20.52 11.32 -1.93
N LEU A 113 -21.58 10.91 -2.62
CA LEU A 113 -21.65 9.60 -3.25
C LEU A 113 -20.65 9.50 -4.41
N ILE A 114 -19.83 8.46 -4.38
CA ILE A 114 -18.89 8.15 -5.46
C ILE A 114 -19.29 6.86 -6.18
N ASN A 115 -18.91 6.72 -7.45
CA ASN A 115 -19.06 5.44 -8.12
C ASN A 115 -18.12 4.40 -7.52
N PHE A 116 -18.59 3.16 -7.43
CA PHE A 116 -17.82 2.04 -6.90
C PHE A 116 -17.77 0.94 -7.96
N ASN A 117 -16.75 0.98 -8.80
CA ASN A 117 -16.57 -0.02 -9.86
C ASN A 117 -15.82 -1.21 -9.29
N GLN A 118 -16.54 -2.30 -9.06
CA GLN A 118 -15.95 -3.56 -8.64
C GLN A 118 -15.09 -4.14 -9.77
N LEU A 119 -13.79 -4.26 -9.54
CA LEU A 119 -12.86 -4.85 -10.49
C LEU A 119 -12.78 -6.36 -10.23
N ASN A 120 -12.27 -6.77 -9.07
CA ASN A 120 -12.04 -8.17 -8.75
C ASN A 120 -12.64 -8.53 -7.39
N ILE A 121 -12.98 -9.79 -7.21
CA ILE A 121 -13.33 -10.38 -5.92
C ILE A 121 -12.49 -11.63 -5.71
N TRP A 122 -12.01 -11.79 -4.48
CA TRP A 122 -11.49 -13.04 -3.93
C TRP A 122 -12.21 -13.33 -2.62
N HIS A 123 -12.31 -14.59 -2.22
CA HIS A 123 -12.91 -14.92 -0.92
C HIS A 123 -12.34 -16.21 -0.31
N SER A 124 -12.43 -16.29 1.02
CA SER A 124 -12.23 -17.49 1.83
C SER A 124 -13.58 -17.97 2.37
N CYS A 125 -13.58 -18.70 3.50
CA CYS A 125 -14.81 -19.09 4.20
C CYS A 125 -15.52 -17.91 4.87
N ASP A 126 -14.77 -16.91 5.33
CA ASP A 126 -15.27 -15.82 6.17
C ASP A 126 -14.74 -14.44 5.74
N THR A 127 -13.93 -14.38 4.68
CA THR A 127 -13.32 -13.13 4.21
C THR A 127 -13.67 -12.90 2.76
N VAL A 128 -14.06 -11.67 2.42
CA VAL A 128 -14.28 -11.21 1.04
C VAL A 128 -13.33 -10.06 0.75
N ILE A 129 -12.54 -10.19 -0.29
CA ILE A 129 -11.59 -9.15 -0.73
C ILE A 129 -12.09 -8.59 -2.05
N ILE A 130 -12.19 -7.26 -2.16
CA ILE A 130 -12.56 -6.56 -3.38
C ILE A 130 -11.41 -5.66 -3.82
N ARG A 131 -11.06 -5.73 -5.10
CA ARG A 131 -10.37 -4.63 -5.79
C ARG A 131 -11.40 -3.76 -6.46
N TRP A 132 -11.35 -2.45 -6.24
CA TRP A 132 -12.36 -1.51 -6.71
C TRP A 132 -11.72 -0.27 -7.32
N GLN A 133 -12.51 0.50 -8.07
CA GLN A 133 -12.09 1.78 -8.65
C GLN A 133 -13.21 2.81 -8.59
N THR A 134 -12.86 4.04 -8.27
CA THR A 134 -13.72 5.22 -8.44
C THR A 134 -13.09 6.21 -9.42
N THR A 135 -13.93 7.01 -10.08
CA THR A 135 -13.54 8.00 -11.09
C THR A 135 -14.26 9.34 -10.92
N ASN A 136 -14.93 9.55 -9.78
CA ASN A 136 -15.69 10.77 -9.51
C ASN A 136 -15.48 11.30 -8.08
N THR A 137 -14.27 11.13 -7.54
CA THR A 137 -13.93 11.59 -6.18
C THR A 137 -14.06 13.11 -6.01
N ALA A 138 -14.01 13.87 -7.11
CA ALA A 138 -14.28 15.29 -7.14
C ALA A 138 -14.93 15.71 -8.48
N ASN A 139 -15.61 16.85 -8.49
CA ASN A 139 -16.27 17.38 -9.68
C ASN A 139 -15.29 18.25 -10.51
N ILE A 140 -14.33 17.60 -11.17
CA ILE A 140 -13.32 18.22 -12.05
C ILE A 140 -13.26 17.51 -13.41
N THR A 141 -12.65 18.13 -14.41
CA THR A 141 -12.60 17.59 -15.78
C THR A 141 -11.67 16.38 -15.89
N ASP A 142 -10.52 16.41 -15.23
CA ASP A 142 -9.44 15.41 -15.36
C ASP A 142 -9.26 14.61 -14.06
N VAL A 143 -10.35 14.05 -13.53
CA VAL A 143 -10.32 13.24 -12.29
C VAL A 143 -9.35 12.07 -12.45
N LYS A 144 -8.37 11.97 -11.55
CA LYS A 144 -7.49 10.80 -11.46
C LYS A 144 -8.28 9.61 -10.90
N PRO A 145 -8.32 8.46 -11.59
CA PRO A 145 -8.95 7.26 -11.04
C PRO A 145 -8.26 6.82 -9.76
N VAL A 146 -9.05 6.54 -8.72
CA VAL A 146 -8.54 5.95 -7.48
C VAL A 146 -8.88 4.48 -7.47
N VAL A 147 -7.87 3.65 -7.23
CA VAL A 147 -8.00 2.20 -7.11
C VAL A 147 -7.68 1.81 -5.68
N GLY A 148 -8.45 0.86 -5.15
CA GLY A 148 -8.25 0.37 -3.80
C GLY A 148 -8.47 -1.13 -3.67
N LEU A 149 -8.09 -1.62 -2.49
CA LEU A 149 -8.33 -2.96 -1.99
C LEU A 149 -9.10 -2.84 -0.69
N ILE A 150 -10.12 -3.68 -0.55
CA ILE A 150 -10.90 -3.83 0.67
C ILE A 150 -10.89 -5.30 1.06
N SER A 151 -10.55 -5.61 2.30
CA SER A 151 -10.72 -6.92 2.91
C SER A 151 -11.81 -6.85 3.97
N MET A 152 -12.87 -7.62 3.80
CA MET A 152 -14.01 -7.69 4.73
C MET A 152 -14.04 -9.03 5.42
N GLU A 153 -14.03 -9.01 6.74
CA GLU A 153 -14.35 -10.17 7.57
C GLU A 153 -15.86 -10.23 7.78
N THR A 154 -16.45 -11.42 7.65
CA THR A 154 -17.89 -11.63 7.71
C THR A 154 -18.29 -12.54 8.85
N VAL A 155 -19.49 -12.31 9.37
CA VAL A 155 -20.14 -13.13 10.38
C VAL A 155 -21.54 -13.49 9.92
N LYS A 156 -22.05 -14.65 10.36
CA LYS A 156 -23.41 -15.05 10.02
C LYS A 156 -24.41 -14.12 10.71
N ALA A 157 -25.31 -13.52 9.93
CA ALA A 157 -26.36 -12.65 10.44
C ALA A 157 -27.48 -13.49 11.10
N PRO A 158 -28.30 -12.89 11.98
CA PRO A 158 -29.50 -13.53 12.50
C PRO A 158 -30.45 -13.97 11.37
N GLU A 159 -31.19 -15.06 11.55
CA GLU A 159 -32.12 -15.58 10.52
C GLU A 159 -33.19 -14.58 10.07
N SER A 160 -33.47 -13.56 10.89
CA SER A 160 -34.41 -12.48 10.58
C SER A 160 -33.82 -11.39 9.69
N ASN A 161 -32.50 -11.40 9.43
CA ASN A 161 -31.82 -10.40 8.62
C ASN A 161 -32.06 -10.64 7.12
N GLU A 162 -32.05 -9.57 6.33
CA GLU A 162 -32.23 -9.64 4.88
C GLU A 162 -31.09 -10.42 4.18
N TYR A 163 -29.87 -10.27 4.68
CA TYR A 163 -28.67 -10.90 4.15
C TYR A 163 -28.16 -11.96 5.12
N GLU A 164 -27.67 -13.10 4.59
CA GLU A 164 -27.17 -14.20 5.41
C GLU A 164 -25.88 -13.85 6.17
N TYR A 165 -25.08 -12.94 5.63
CA TYR A 165 -23.80 -12.52 6.21
C TYR A 165 -23.78 -11.01 6.43
N TRP A 166 -23.32 -10.63 7.62
CA TRP A 166 -22.90 -9.27 7.92
C TRP A 166 -21.41 -9.11 7.69
N ILE A 167 -21.01 -7.88 7.37
CA ILE A 167 -19.63 -7.42 7.38
C ILE A 167 -19.34 -6.95 8.79
N ASP A 168 -18.35 -7.57 9.43
CA ASP A 168 -17.98 -7.31 10.82
C ASP A 168 -16.75 -6.42 10.93
N THR A 169 -15.75 -6.64 10.08
CA THR A 169 -14.55 -5.80 10.06
C THR A 169 -14.16 -5.50 8.64
N VAL A 170 -13.78 -4.25 8.37
CA VAL A 170 -13.22 -3.81 7.08
C VAL A 170 -11.78 -3.34 7.29
N TYR A 171 -10.93 -3.74 6.35
CA TYR A 171 -9.60 -3.16 6.15
C TYR A 171 -9.56 -2.61 4.74
N SER A 172 -9.32 -1.32 4.58
CA SER A 172 -9.39 -0.64 3.28
C SER A 172 -8.16 0.22 3.03
N GLU A 173 -7.52 0.01 1.88
CA GLU A 173 -6.42 0.84 1.40
C GLU A 173 -6.64 1.24 -0.06
N PHE A 174 -6.33 2.49 -0.40
CA PHE A 174 -6.42 3.04 -1.75
C PHE A 174 -5.43 4.17 -1.95
N ASP A 175 -5.28 4.65 -3.19
CA ASP A 175 -4.41 5.77 -3.50
C ASP A 175 -4.98 7.10 -2.94
N ALA A 176 -4.70 7.37 -1.66
CA ALA A 176 -5.10 8.59 -0.99
C ALA A 176 -4.44 9.84 -1.59
N GLY A 177 -3.26 9.70 -2.20
CA GLY A 177 -2.56 10.81 -2.86
C GLY A 177 -3.30 11.27 -4.12
N ALA A 178 -3.68 10.34 -4.99
CA ALA A 178 -4.53 10.63 -6.15
C ALA A 178 -5.87 11.26 -5.72
N TRP A 179 -6.46 10.77 -4.63
CA TRP A 179 -7.69 11.35 -4.09
C TRP A 179 -7.48 12.78 -3.59
N LEU A 180 -6.45 13.04 -2.76
CA LEU A 180 -6.14 14.38 -2.25
C LEU A 180 -5.91 15.37 -3.39
N GLN A 181 -5.17 14.95 -4.42
CA GLN A 181 -4.95 15.78 -5.58
C GLN A 181 -6.26 16.16 -6.27
N ASN A 182 -7.18 15.21 -6.47
CA ASN A 182 -8.49 15.51 -7.05
C ASN A 182 -9.26 16.54 -6.20
N LEU A 183 -9.19 16.45 -4.86
CA LEU A 183 -9.86 17.41 -3.97
C LEU A 183 -9.18 18.79 -3.98
N GLN A 184 -7.85 18.85 -4.07
CA GLN A 184 -7.08 20.08 -4.19
C GLN A 184 -7.40 20.81 -5.50
N GLU A 185 -7.41 20.08 -6.62
CA GLU A 185 -7.76 20.62 -7.94
C GLU A 185 -9.21 21.11 -7.99
N ALA A 186 -10.10 20.49 -7.21
CA ALA A 186 -11.47 20.93 -7.04
C ALA A 186 -11.64 22.14 -6.09
N GLY A 187 -10.56 22.59 -5.44
CA GLY A 187 -10.59 23.67 -4.45
C GLY A 187 -11.28 23.28 -3.14
N ILE A 188 -11.47 21.98 -2.88
CA ILE A 188 -12.13 21.44 -1.67
C ILE A 188 -11.14 21.42 -0.49
N CYS A 189 -9.86 21.15 -0.77
CA CYS A 189 -8.77 21.16 0.20
C CYS A 189 -7.83 22.32 -0.14
N SER A 190 -7.84 23.41 0.63
CA SER A 190 -6.89 24.53 0.45
C SER A 190 -5.99 24.68 1.67
N GLY A 191 -4.78 24.09 1.60
CA GLY A 191 -3.79 24.16 2.67
C GLY A 191 -2.55 23.27 2.52
N SER A 192 -1.81 23.39 1.41
CA SER A 192 -0.33 23.44 1.38
C SER A 192 0.09 23.56 -0.08
N THR A 193 0.79 24.64 -0.41
CA THR A 193 1.40 24.85 -1.72
C THR A 193 2.58 23.89 -1.90
N ALA A 194 2.29 22.63 -2.20
CA ALA A 194 3.26 21.77 -2.88
C ALA A 194 3.02 21.96 -4.39
N GLU A 195 3.96 22.60 -5.08
CA GLU A 195 3.95 22.59 -6.54
C GLU A 195 3.88 21.15 -7.06
N PRO A 196 3.17 20.89 -8.17
CA PRO A 196 3.14 19.56 -8.77
C PRO A 196 4.57 19.12 -9.10
N VAL A 197 4.96 17.96 -8.58
CA VAL A 197 6.21 17.29 -8.98
C VAL A 197 6.15 17.07 -10.50
N PRO A 198 7.13 17.58 -11.28
CA PRO A 198 7.11 17.37 -12.72
C PRO A 198 7.29 15.89 -13.04
N ASP A 199 6.35 15.35 -13.82
CA ASP A 199 6.41 14.02 -14.41
C ASP A 199 7.68 13.87 -15.29
N PRO A 200 8.58 12.91 -15.00
CA PRO A 200 9.78 12.69 -15.81
C PRO A 200 9.49 12.06 -17.18
N SER A 201 8.24 11.91 -17.60
CA SER A 201 7.86 11.25 -18.86
C SER A 201 7.07 12.09 -19.87
N ALA A 202 6.92 13.41 -19.66
CA ALA A 202 6.28 14.30 -20.63
C ALA A 202 7.28 14.93 -21.63
N SER A 203 7.78 14.15 -22.59
CA SER A 203 8.40 14.72 -23.79
C SER A 203 7.32 15.11 -24.80
N THR A 204 6.84 16.35 -24.75
CA THR A 204 5.94 16.87 -25.79
C THR A 204 6.74 17.32 -27.01
N SER A 205 6.65 16.53 -28.06
CA SER A 205 7.09 16.84 -29.41
C SER A 205 6.39 18.09 -29.95
N THR A 206 7.14 19.11 -30.35
CA THR A 206 6.66 20.15 -31.28
C THR A 206 7.58 20.21 -32.49
N THR A 207 7.03 19.82 -33.62
CA THR A 207 7.62 19.88 -34.96
C THR A 207 7.60 21.33 -35.47
N THR A 208 8.75 21.92 -35.77
CA THR A 208 8.85 22.86 -36.90
C THR A 208 10.16 22.64 -37.66
N SER A 209 10.00 22.50 -38.96
CA SER A 209 11.02 22.27 -39.98
C SER A 209 11.84 23.53 -40.27
N HIS A 210 13.17 23.43 -40.29
CA HIS A 210 14.04 24.15 -41.24
C HIS A 210 15.40 23.45 -41.41
N THR A 211 15.90 23.51 -42.64
CA THR A 211 16.95 22.73 -43.30
C THR A 211 18.40 23.20 -43.08
N ALA A 212 19.30 22.25 -42.77
CA ALA A 212 20.74 22.06 -43.15
C ALA A 212 21.81 23.20 -42.94
N PRO A 213 23.15 22.93 -42.95
CA PRO A 213 23.90 21.67 -43.11
C PRO A 213 25.00 21.37 -42.03
N LYS A 214 25.52 20.14 -42.15
CA LYS A 214 26.53 19.44 -41.31
C LYS A 214 27.88 20.16 -41.12
N ARG A 215 28.42 20.13 -39.89
CA ARG A 215 29.85 20.26 -39.59
C ARG A 215 30.28 19.20 -38.56
N LYS A 216 31.30 18.41 -38.88
CA LYS A 216 31.88 17.33 -38.06
C LYS A 216 32.60 17.90 -36.82
N GLN A 217 32.39 17.32 -35.64
CA GLN A 217 33.25 17.45 -34.46
C GLN A 217 33.44 16.09 -33.76
N PRO A 218 34.57 15.87 -33.04
CA PRO A 218 35.10 14.56 -32.67
C PRO A 218 34.52 14.01 -31.35
N ALA A 219 34.69 12.70 -31.15
CA ALA A 219 34.20 11.94 -30.00
C ALA A 219 34.72 12.47 -28.64
N ALA A 220 33.81 12.57 -27.67
CA ALA A 220 34.11 12.88 -26.27
C ALA A 220 34.62 11.63 -25.52
N PRO A 221 35.54 11.79 -24.53
CA PRO A 221 36.02 10.69 -23.70
C PRO A 221 34.95 10.22 -22.69
N PRO A 222 35.05 8.98 -22.17
CA PRO A 222 34.05 8.41 -21.28
C PRO A 222 34.03 9.14 -19.92
N ALA A 223 32.82 9.34 -19.39
CA ALA A 223 32.57 9.97 -18.10
C ALA A 223 33.23 9.19 -16.93
N PRO A 224 33.70 9.88 -15.87
CA PRO A 224 34.30 9.23 -14.72
C PRO A 224 33.22 8.53 -13.87
N LYS A 225 33.53 7.33 -13.36
CA LYS A 225 32.69 6.59 -12.42
C LYS A 225 32.53 7.39 -11.12
N ALA A 226 31.30 7.48 -10.60
CA ALA A 226 30.96 8.18 -9.36
C ALA A 226 31.75 7.62 -8.16
N ALA A 227 32.25 8.52 -7.31
CA ALA A 227 32.91 8.17 -6.05
C ALA A 227 31.89 7.69 -4.99
N PRO A 228 32.27 6.81 -4.06
CA PRO A 228 31.38 6.33 -3.01
C PRO A 228 30.93 7.48 -2.09
N LYS A 229 29.62 7.57 -1.82
CA LYS A 229 29.05 8.58 -0.92
C LYS A 229 29.65 8.41 0.49
N ARG A 230 30.18 9.48 1.09
CA ARG A 230 30.75 9.45 2.45
C ARG A 230 29.60 9.53 3.46
N ARG A 231 29.52 8.54 4.36
CA ARG A 231 28.58 8.50 5.51
C ARG A 231 28.68 9.75 6.38
N SER A 232 27.54 10.30 6.80
CA SER A 232 27.48 11.44 7.71
C SER A 232 27.92 11.07 9.14
N LYS A 233 27.97 12.07 10.03
CA LYS A 233 28.21 11.85 11.46
C LYS A 233 27.05 11.07 12.10
N LEU A 234 25.82 11.43 11.75
CA LEU A 234 24.60 10.80 12.26
C LEU A 234 24.49 9.34 11.81
N ALA A 235 24.85 9.03 10.57
CA ALA A 235 24.90 7.65 10.09
C ALA A 235 25.97 6.80 10.79
N LYS A 236 27.08 7.40 11.21
CA LYS A 236 28.09 6.66 11.99
C LYS A 236 27.65 6.44 13.44
N GLU A 237 26.90 7.38 14.01
CA GLU A 237 26.40 7.29 15.38
C GLU A 237 25.28 6.24 15.50
N ASN A 238 24.56 5.98 14.40
CA ASN A 238 23.49 4.99 14.32
C ASN A 238 23.89 3.73 13.54
N ASP A 239 25.19 3.47 13.33
CA ASP A 239 25.70 2.29 12.61
C ASP A 239 25.03 1.99 11.25
N LEU A 240 24.70 3.05 10.50
CA LEU A 240 24.12 2.97 9.17
C LEU A 240 25.20 2.88 8.07
N THR A 241 24.88 2.18 6.99
CA THR A 241 25.59 2.27 5.71
C THR A 241 25.26 3.57 4.98
N ALA A 242 26.02 3.91 3.93
CA ALA A 242 25.74 5.12 3.15
C ALA A 242 24.46 4.99 2.33
N GLU A 243 24.13 3.76 1.96
CA GLU A 243 22.92 3.37 1.25
C GLU A 243 21.69 3.46 2.17
N GLU A 244 21.72 2.86 3.36
CA GLU A 244 20.62 2.97 4.34
C GLU A 244 20.38 4.41 4.76
N GLU A 245 21.44 5.20 4.98
CA GLU A 245 21.30 6.64 5.26
C GLU A 245 20.59 7.38 4.12
N ALA A 246 20.91 7.05 2.86
CA ALA A 246 20.27 7.68 1.72
C ALA A 246 18.79 7.27 1.59
N GLU A 247 18.46 6.01 1.86
CA GLU A 247 17.07 5.52 1.88
C GLU A 247 16.25 6.21 2.98
N ILE A 248 16.80 6.33 4.20
CA ILE A 248 16.18 7.07 5.31
C ILE A 248 15.93 8.52 4.93
N GLN A 249 16.92 9.17 4.32
CA GLN A 249 16.80 10.55 3.89
C GLN A 249 15.74 10.74 2.81
N GLU A 250 15.68 9.85 1.82
CA GLU A 250 14.69 9.88 0.75
C GLU A 250 13.27 9.64 1.29
N ALA A 251 13.09 8.68 2.19
CA ALA A 251 11.80 8.44 2.83
C ALA A 251 11.36 9.62 3.69
N TYR A 252 12.26 10.19 4.49
CA TYR A 252 11.94 11.35 5.34
C TYR A 252 11.49 12.54 4.50
N ASN A 253 12.24 12.87 3.46
CA ASN A 253 11.93 13.98 2.55
C ASN A 253 10.61 13.78 1.77
N LEU A 254 10.12 12.55 1.66
CA LEU A 254 8.86 12.26 0.96
C LEU A 254 7.64 12.75 1.77
N PHE A 255 7.73 12.77 3.10
CA PHE A 255 6.61 13.07 3.98
C PHE A 255 6.83 14.30 4.88
N ALA A 256 8.07 14.72 5.06
CA ALA A 256 8.39 15.91 5.85
C ALA A 256 8.00 17.21 5.12
N HIS A 257 7.72 18.25 5.89
CA HIS A 257 7.37 19.58 5.37
C HIS A 257 8.17 20.69 6.06
N GLU A 258 8.29 21.85 5.41
CA GLU A 258 8.98 23.01 5.98
C GLU A 258 8.13 23.69 7.07
N SER A 259 8.75 23.97 8.22
CA SER A 259 8.21 24.78 9.30
C SER A 259 9.21 25.86 9.73
N ASP A 260 8.82 26.70 10.70
CA ASP A 260 9.70 27.70 11.31
C ASP A 260 10.94 27.08 11.98
N GLU A 261 10.89 25.78 12.30
CA GLU A 261 11.96 25.02 12.95
C GLU A 261 12.82 24.21 11.96
N GLY A 262 12.49 24.27 10.66
CA GLY A 262 13.16 23.53 9.60
C GLY A 262 12.27 22.43 9.01
N LEU A 263 12.89 21.38 8.48
CA LEU A 263 12.17 20.27 7.85
C LEU A 263 11.72 19.26 8.92
N ILE A 264 10.42 19.19 9.18
CA ILE A 264 9.82 18.39 10.25
C ILE A 264 8.88 17.31 9.68
N LEU A 265 8.74 16.20 10.41
CA LEU A 265 7.86 15.09 10.10
C LEU A 265 6.74 14.99 11.14
N ASP A 266 5.49 15.18 10.73
CA ASP A 266 4.35 15.04 11.65
C ASP A 266 4.23 13.62 12.19
N HIS A 267 3.69 13.49 13.41
CA HIS A 267 3.37 12.17 14.00
C HIS A 267 2.58 11.28 13.06
N ALA A 268 1.62 11.85 12.32
CA ALA A 268 0.79 11.14 11.37
C ALA A 268 1.58 10.54 10.18
N ASP A 269 2.77 11.05 9.90
CA ASP A 269 3.60 10.67 8.77
C ASP A 269 4.77 9.75 9.13
N VAL A 270 5.12 9.65 10.42
CA VAL A 270 6.18 8.74 10.92
C VAL A 270 5.95 7.30 10.46
N ARG A 271 4.72 6.80 10.57
CA ARG A 271 4.39 5.44 10.11
C ARG A 271 4.53 5.28 8.60
N ARG A 272 4.09 6.28 7.82
CA ARG A 272 4.21 6.25 6.34
C ARG A 272 5.68 6.22 5.93
N CYS A 273 6.51 6.96 6.65
CA CYS A 273 7.95 6.99 6.47
C CYS A 273 8.59 5.62 6.79
N LEU A 274 8.20 4.98 7.89
CA LEU A 274 8.68 3.63 8.25
C LEU A 274 8.21 2.55 7.26
N ILE A 275 7.00 2.68 6.70
CA ILE A 275 6.52 1.81 5.63
C ILE A 275 7.34 2.01 4.35
N ALA A 276 7.66 3.24 3.98
CA ALA A 276 8.49 3.53 2.81
C ALA A 276 9.91 2.94 2.94
N LEU A 277 10.40 2.78 4.17
CA LEU A 277 11.67 2.08 4.50
C LEU A 277 11.53 0.56 4.57
N ASN A 278 10.35 0.02 4.25
CA ASN A 278 10.02 -1.39 4.38
C ASN A 278 10.29 -1.92 5.80
N ALA A 279 10.02 -1.09 6.80
CA ALA A 279 10.21 -1.39 8.21
C ALA A 279 9.02 -0.90 9.06
N PRO A 280 7.78 -1.32 8.72
CA PRO A 280 6.60 -0.86 9.42
C PRO A 280 6.65 -1.23 10.91
N PRO A 281 6.02 -0.43 11.78
CA PRO A 281 5.65 -0.88 13.12
C PRO A 281 4.79 -2.15 13.02
N THR A 282 5.05 -3.11 13.90
CA THR A 282 4.36 -4.39 13.99
C THR A 282 2.95 -4.25 14.54
N ASP A 283 2.74 -3.33 15.49
CA ASP A 283 1.41 -3.04 16.02
C ASP A 283 1.34 -1.60 16.58
N GLN A 284 0.18 -1.26 17.13
CA GLN A 284 -0.06 0.07 17.69
C GLN A 284 0.69 0.33 19.00
N ALA A 285 1.02 -0.72 19.77
CA ALA A 285 1.81 -0.56 20.97
C ALA A 285 3.24 -0.18 20.59
N GLU A 286 3.83 -0.85 19.60
CA GLU A 286 5.15 -0.48 19.07
C GLU A 286 5.13 0.92 18.44
N MET A 287 4.10 1.26 17.64
CA MET A 287 4.00 2.60 17.06
C MET A 287 3.97 3.68 18.14
N LYS A 288 3.23 3.45 19.22
CA LYS A 288 3.17 4.37 20.36
C LYS A 288 4.52 4.48 21.06
N GLU A 289 5.18 3.35 21.33
CA GLU A 289 6.52 3.34 21.94
C GLU A 289 7.55 4.10 21.08
N ILE A 290 7.47 3.96 19.76
CA ILE A 290 8.28 4.72 18.80
C ILE A 290 8.03 6.23 18.97
N LEU A 291 6.77 6.68 18.94
CA LEU A 291 6.43 8.11 19.10
C LEU A 291 6.86 8.65 20.45
N ASP A 292 6.56 7.95 21.55
CA ASP A 292 6.95 8.33 22.91
C ASP A 292 8.48 8.43 23.07
N THR A 293 9.25 7.73 22.22
CA THR A 293 10.72 7.75 22.23
C THR A 293 11.30 8.91 21.42
N ILE A 294 10.71 9.25 20.28
CA ILE A 294 11.25 10.26 19.34
C ILE A 294 10.66 11.66 19.53
N ASP A 295 9.52 11.77 20.21
CA ASP A 295 8.91 13.03 20.64
C ASP A 295 8.48 12.93 22.12
N PRO A 296 9.44 12.92 23.06
CA PRO A 296 9.14 12.84 24.50
C PRO A 296 8.44 14.10 25.04
N ASP A 297 8.52 15.21 24.31
CA ASP A 297 7.93 16.50 24.69
C ASP A 297 6.50 16.68 24.15
N ASP A 298 5.96 15.72 23.38
CA ASP A 298 4.64 15.75 22.73
C ASP A 298 4.45 17.03 21.89
N ALA A 299 5.50 17.40 21.15
CA ALA A 299 5.50 18.50 20.20
C ALA A 299 4.57 18.23 19.00
N GLY A 300 4.30 16.96 18.69
CA GLY A 300 3.45 16.50 17.60
C GLY A 300 4.17 16.30 16.27
N TYR A 301 5.48 16.55 16.25
CA TYR A 301 6.36 16.42 15.09
C TYR A 301 7.74 15.93 15.52
N VAL A 302 8.47 15.36 14.56
CA VAL A 302 9.78 14.74 14.75
C VAL A 302 10.75 15.37 13.77
N ASP A 303 11.95 15.73 14.24
CA ASP A 303 13.02 16.17 13.35
C ASP A 303 13.77 14.98 12.71
N TYR A 304 14.64 15.29 11.76
CA TYR A 304 15.39 14.27 11.04
C TYR A 304 16.33 13.46 11.95
N GLU A 305 16.91 14.09 12.98
CA GLU A 305 17.87 13.45 13.87
C GLU A 305 17.19 12.37 14.72
N HIS A 306 16.02 12.68 15.28
CA HIS A 306 15.20 11.75 16.06
C HIS A 306 14.61 10.64 15.20
N PHE A 307 14.17 10.95 13.98
CA PHE A 307 13.65 9.93 13.06
C PHE A 307 14.72 8.91 12.64
N VAL A 308 15.95 9.36 12.34
CA VAL A 308 17.05 8.48 11.93
C VAL A 308 17.38 7.44 13.01
N ALA A 309 17.30 7.80 14.28
CA ALA A 309 17.57 6.87 15.38
C ALA A 309 16.59 5.68 15.38
N VAL A 310 15.29 5.93 15.22
CA VAL A 310 14.29 4.84 15.11
C VAL A 310 14.40 4.09 13.80
N ALA A 311 14.60 4.79 12.68
CA ALA A 311 14.75 4.14 11.39
C ALA A 311 15.93 3.16 11.39
N ALA A 312 17.06 3.54 12.00
CA ALA A 312 18.22 2.67 12.17
C ALA A 312 17.90 1.43 13.01
N LEU A 313 17.27 1.61 14.18
CA LEU A 313 16.86 0.50 15.04
C LEU A 313 15.93 -0.48 14.31
N LYS A 314 14.96 0.04 13.55
CA LYS A 314 14.02 -0.77 12.77
C LYS A 314 14.72 -1.55 11.66
N LEU A 315 15.64 -0.92 10.92
CA LEU A 315 16.43 -1.59 9.90
C LEU A 315 17.33 -2.68 10.50
N HIS A 316 18.02 -2.40 11.61
CA HIS A 316 18.86 -3.38 12.29
C HIS A 316 18.06 -4.58 12.82
N SER A 317 16.90 -4.34 13.44
CA SER A 317 16.02 -5.40 13.94
C SER A 317 15.55 -6.38 12.83
N ARG A 318 15.40 -5.88 11.60
CA ARG A 318 15.09 -6.70 10.42
C ARG A 318 16.28 -7.56 9.97
N HIS A 319 17.50 -7.03 10.10
CA HIS A 319 18.72 -7.73 9.70
C HIS A 319 19.19 -8.79 10.71
N GLU A 320 18.75 -8.71 11.97
CA GLU A 320 19.15 -9.63 13.05
C GLU A 320 18.30 -10.91 13.17
N ASP A 321 17.19 -11.04 12.41
CA ASP A 321 16.40 -12.28 12.33
C ASP A 321 16.49 -12.93 10.93
N PRO A 322 17.53 -13.76 10.67
CA PRO A 322 17.65 -14.52 9.43
C PRO A 322 16.44 -15.43 9.14
N GLY A 323 15.73 -15.87 10.19
CA GLY A 323 14.56 -16.73 10.05
C GLY A 323 13.33 -15.99 9.54
N ALA A 324 13.17 -14.71 9.87
CA ALA A 324 12.06 -13.89 9.40
C ALA A 324 12.09 -13.68 7.89
N GLN A 325 13.27 -13.43 7.31
CA GLN A 325 13.41 -13.29 5.85
C GLN A 325 13.11 -14.60 5.13
N ASP A 326 13.65 -15.72 5.63
CA ASP A 326 13.39 -17.04 5.06
C ASP A 326 11.89 -17.38 5.13
N GLU A 327 11.23 -17.04 6.24
CA GLU A 327 9.78 -17.18 6.38
C GLU A 327 9.00 -16.29 5.39
N GLU A 328 9.41 -15.05 5.15
CA GLU A 328 8.77 -14.15 4.19
C GLU A 328 8.94 -14.62 2.75
N VAL A 329 10.15 -15.07 2.38
CA VAL A 329 10.43 -15.70 1.09
C VAL A 329 9.53 -16.91 0.89
N MET A 330 9.42 -17.78 1.90
CA MET A 330 8.59 -18.99 1.84
C MET A 330 7.09 -18.67 1.79
N LYS A 331 6.62 -17.67 2.54
CA LYS A 331 5.24 -17.18 2.49
C LYS A 331 4.92 -16.62 1.10
N ALA A 332 5.79 -15.79 0.53
CA ALA A 332 5.65 -15.25 -0.81
C ALA A 332 5.66 -16.36 -1.88
N TYR A 333 6.57 -17.32 -1.76
CA TYR A 333 6.68 -18.46 -2.67
C TYR A 333 5.39 -19.31 -2.67
N SER A 334 4.86 -19.59 -1.48
CA SER A 334 3.61 -20.32 -1.30
C SER A 334 2.41 -19.67 -2.01
N LEU A 335 2.38 -18.34 -2.12
CA LEU A 335 1.28 -17.65 -2.80
C LEU A 335 1.34 -17.82 -4.32
N PHE A 336 2.55 -17.95 -4.88
CA PHE A 336 2.70 -18.31 -6.29
C PHE A 336 2.19 -19.73 -6.56
N THR A 337 2.38 -20.66 -5.62
CA THR A 337 1.99 -22.07 -5.78
C THR A 337 0.60 -22.41 -5.25
N LYS A 338 -0.11 -21.45 -4.63
CA LYS A 338 -1.36 -21.66 -3.87
C LYS A 338 -1.21 -22.59 -2.65
N GLY A 339 -0.06 -22.55 -1.97
CA GLY A 339 0.20 -23.39 -0.80
C GLY A 339 0.61 -24.83 -1.13
N GLU A 340 0.82 -25.15 -2.41
CA GLU A 340 1.34 -26.45 -2.81
C GLU A 340 2.87 -26.46 -2.70
N GLU A 341 3.43 -27.51 -2.09
CA GLU A 341 4.88 -27.76 -2.01
C GLU A 341 5.41 -28.26 -3.36
N ARG A 342 5.54 -27.35 -4.32
CA ARG A 342 6.08 -27.60 -5.66
C ARG A 342 6.71 -26.34 -6.25
N ASP A 343 7.42 -26.51 -7.36
CA ASP A 343 8.03 -25.38 -8.06
C ASP A 343 7.00 -24.47 -8.74
N ILE A 344 7.34 -23.18 -8.87
CA ILE A 344 6.51 -22.18 -9.56
C ILE A 344 6.59 -22.44 -11.07
N THR A 345 5.43 -22.71 -11.66
CA THR A 345 5.32 -23.04 -13.07
C THR A 345 4.93 -21.82 -13.92
N LEU A 346 5.10 -21.94 -15.24
CA LEU A 346 4.60 -20.94 -16.19
C LEU A 346 3.08 -20.72 -16.05
N HIS A 347 2.33 -21.76 -15.64
CA HIS A 347 0.90 -21.65 -15.38
C HIS A 347 0.60 -20.74 -14.18
N ASP A 348 1.39 -20.84 -13.11
CA ASP A 348 1.25 -19.99 -11.93
C ASP A 348 1.54 -18.52 -12.28
N LEU A 349 2.57 -18.25 -13.07
CA LEU A 349 2.87 -16.89 -13.54
C LEU A 349 1.73 -16.32 -14.38
N ARG A 350 1.18 -17.08 -15.34
CA ARG A 350 0.00 -16.64 -16.13
C ARG A 350 -1.21 -16.35 -15.25
N ARG A 351 -1.42 -17.17 -14.23
CA ARG A 351 -2.50 -16.98 -13.26
C ARG A 351 -2.32 -15.65 -12.54
N ILE A 352 -1.13 -15.38 -12.02
CA ILE A 352 -0.82 -14.16 -11.26
C ILE A 352 -0.95 -12.92 -12.15
N VAL A 353 -0.41 -12.95 -13.37
CA VAL A 353 -0.58 -11.88 -14.36
C VAL A 353 -2.06 -11.56 -14.59
N LYS A 354 -2.89 -12.60 -14.73
CA LYS A 354 -4.33 -12.44 -14.89
C LYS A 354 -5.02 -11.92 -13.62
N GLU A 355 -4.58 -12.36 -12.45
CA GLU A 355 -5.06 -11.87 -11.15
C GLU A 355 -4.74 -10.37 -10.98
N LEU A 356 -3.56 -9.92 -11.45
CA LEU A 356 -3.11 -8.51 -11.43
C LEU A 356 -3.67 -7.66 -12.58
N ARG A 357 -4.33 -8.29 -13.56
CA ARG A 357 -4.81 -7.65 -14.81
C ARG A 357 -3.70 -6.96 -15.62
N GLU A 358 -2.49 -7.49 -15.57
CA GLU A 358 -1.43 -7.05 -16.46
C GLU A 358 -1.49 -7.80 -17.80
N ASP A 359 -1.16 -7.12 -18.89
CA ASP A 359 -1.06 -7.73 -20.20
C ASP A 359 0.39 -8.14 -20.48
N VAL A 360 0.78 -9.31 -19.97
CA VAL A 360 2.12 -9.87 -20.17
C VAL A 360 2.04 -11.05 -21.14
N PRO A 361 2.67 -10.96 -22.33
CA PRO A 361 2.59 -12.01 -23.33
C PRO A 361 3.43 -13.24 -22.93
N ASP A 362 3.02 -14.42 -23.41
CA ASP A 362 3.56 -15.71 -22.98
C ASP A 362 5.07 -15.88 -23.24
N ASN A 363 5.62 -15.19 -24.25
CA ASN A 363 7.06 -15.17 -24.51
C ASN A 363 7.82 -14.45 -23.39
N VAL A 364 7.28 -13.35 -22.85
CA VAL A 364 7.89 -12.61 -21.74
C VAL A 364 7.86 -13.46 -20.47
N LEU A 365 6.76 -14.18 -20.21
CA LEU A 365 6.69 -15.10 -19.06
C LEU A 365 7.70 -16.25 -19.16
N LYS A 366 7.95 -16.78 -20.36
CA LYS A 366 9.00 -17.78 -20.59
C LYS A 366 10.40 -17.19 -20.41
N ASP A 367 10.61 -15.95 -20.84
CA ASP A 367 11.87 -15.25 -20.63
C ASP A 367 12.10 -14.97 -19.14
N MET A 368 11.05 -14.67 -18.36
CA MET A 368 11.10 -14.52 -16.89
C MET A 368 11.52 -15.83 -16.21
N VAL A 369 10.93 -16.96 -16.60
CA VAL A 369 11.33 -18.28 -16.09
C VAL A 369 12.78 -18.60 -16.44
N ARG A 370 13.19 -18.30 -17.67
CA ARG A 370 14.57 -18.54 -18.12
C ARG A 370 15.58 -17.69 -17.35
N GLU A 371 15.24 -16.43 -17.08
CA GLU A 371 16.09 -15.52 -16.32
C GLU A 371 16.20 -15.95 -14.85
N ALA A 372 15.09 -16.37 -14.23
CA ALA A 372 15.06 -16.83 -12.85
C ALA A 372 15.90 -18.10 -12.64
N THR A 373 15.81 -19.05 -13.57
CA THR A 373 16.49 -20.37 -13.49
C THR A 373 17.89 -20.38 -14.12
N GLY A 374 18.46 -19.21 -14.45
CA GLY A 374 19.80 -19.12 -15.03
C GLY A 374 19.96 -19.79 -16.41
N GLY A 375 18.89 -19.83 -17.22
CA GLY A 375 18.88 -20.40 -18.57
C GLY A 375 18.09 -21.71 -18.71
N GLY A 376 17.52 -22.22 -17.63
CA GLY A 376 16.61 -23.36 -17.65
C GLY A 376 15.26 -23.03 -18.33
N LEU A 377 14.61 -24.06 -18.88
CA LEU A 377 13.21 -23.98 -19.33
C LEU A 377 12.26 -24.67 -18.32
N GLY A 378 12.77 -24.97 -17.12
CA GLY A 378 12.07 -25.66 -16.04
C GLY A 378 11.16 -24.74 -15.21
N ALA A 379 10.68 -25.23 -14.09
CA ALA A 379 9.95 -24.43 -13.09
C ALA A 379 10.94 -23.68 -12.18
N ILE A 380 10.47 -22.62 -11.51
CA ILE A 380 11.30 -21.79 -10.63
C ILE A 380 11.26 -22.39 -9.23
N GLY A 381 12.40 -22.90 -8.75
CA GLY A 381 12.55 -23.42 -7.40
C GLY A 381 12.59 -22.32 -6.34
N THR A 382 12.55 -22.69 -5.06
CA THR A 382 12.62 -21.73 -3.94
C THR A 382 13.91 -20.89 -3.97
N GLY A 383 15.06 -21.51 -4.20
CA GLY A 383 16.34 -20.80 -4.29
C GLY A 383 16.46 -19.88 -5.50
N ASP A 384 15.85 -20.25 -6.64
CA ASP A 384 15.78 -19.37 -7.82
C ASP A 384 14.92 -18.14 -7.54
N PHE A 385 13.76 -18.35 -6.90
CA PHE A 385 12.85 -17.29 -6.49
C PHE A 385 13.50 -16.36 -5.48
N GLU A 386 14.14 -16.89 -4.44
CA GLU A 386 14.87 -16.09 -3.45
C GLU A 386 15.96 -15.25 -4.12
N SER A 387 16.79 -15.84 -4.98
CA SER A 387 17.84 -15.14 -5.73
C SER A 387 17.29 -14.02 -6.60
N VAL A 388 16.15 -14.23 -7.24
CA VAL A 388 15.44 -13.18 -8.00
C VAL A 388 14.97 -12.07 -7.08
N MET A 389 14.36 -12.40 -5.94
CA MET A 389 13.78 -11.43 -5.02
C MET A 389 14.86 -10.59 -4.30
N ARG A 390 16.00 -11.20 -3.96
CA ARG A 390 17.16 -10.49 -3.43
C ARG A 390 17.78 -9.56 -4.48
N ARG A 391 17.94 -10.01 -5.73
CA ARG A 391 18.40 -9.15 -6.83
C ARG A 391 17.43 -8.01 -7.14
N ALA A 392 16.15 -8.19 -6.86
CA ALA A 392 15.12 -7.18 -7.02
C ALA A 392 15.08 -6.16 -5.87
N GLY A 393 15.90 -6.34 -4.81
CA GLY A 393 15.90 -5.47 -3.63
C GLY A 393 14.68 -5.66 -2.73
N VAL A 394 13.96 -6.78 -2.88
CA VAL A 394 12.77 -7.07 -2.06
C VAL A 394 13.15 -7.64 -0.71
N PHE A 395 14.21 -8.44 -0.67
CA PHE A 395 14.82 -8.97 0.54
C PHE A 395 16.30 -8.58 0.54
N ASN A 396 16.75 -7.85 1.55
CA ASN A 396 18.15 -7.44 1.70
C ASN A 396 18.89 -8.37 2.67
#